data_AF-A0A972DT01-F1
#
_entry.id   AF-A0A972DT01-F1
#
_cell.length_a   1.000
_cell.length_b   1.000
_cell.length_c   1.000
_cell.angle_alpha   90.00
_cell.angle_beta   90.00
_cell.angle_gamma   90.00
#
_symmetry.space_group_name_H-M   'P 1'
#
loop_
_entity.id
_entity.type
_entity.pdbx_description
1 polymer ?
#
loop_
_entity_poly.entity_id
_entity_poly.type
_entity_poly.pdbx_seq_one_letter_code
_entity_poly.pdbx_strand_id
1 'polypeptide(L)'
;MQPRIWRRRFLQAGGLALTSAAMPPLASLSMKVQAGESNGRIKKAVGWDMIQEKLSPEDKFRLLKDVGFDGVEVSSAGLKSRGIAPKEMARASEKIGIPIHGVSGAGHGDLKAVFEEAALYGATSILYVVRADPAGSYMENYRRSQATLREAVPHAEKAGIPILIENVWATFLIEPLSMARYIDELDSPFVQAYFDVGNVMRWGVPQQWIEVLGKRIGKIHVKEYSLKTAMSQGMAKGFDFPM
;
A
#
# COMPACT_ATOMS: atom_id res chain seq x y z
N MET A 1 3.61 59.91 7.98
CA MET A 1 2.90 58.62 8.15
C MET A 1 3.01 57.85 6.85
N GLN A 2 3.44 56.59 6.92
CA GLN A 2 4.00 55.82 5.80
C GLN A 2 3.03 55.57 4.63
N PRO A 3 3.48 55.65 3.37
CA PRO A 3 2.75 55.06 2.25
C PRO A 3 3.11 53.58 2.08
N ARG A 4 2.06 52.74 2.16
CA ARG A 4 2.07 51.34 1.69
C ARG A 4 2.13 51.32 0.17
N ILE A 5 3.11 50.60 -0.42
CA ILE A 5 3.02 50.14 -1.80
C ILE A 5 3.32 48.64 -1.83
N TRP A 6 2.45 47.93 -2.55
CA TRP A 6 2.33 46.48 -2.60
C TRP A 6 3.35 45.80 -3.52
N ARG A 7 3.60 44.54 -3.15
CA ARG A 7 4.23 43.43 -3.86
C ARG A 7 3.93 43.40 -5.37
N ARG A 8 4.75 44.07 -6.19
CA ARG A 8 4.92 43.82 -7.64
C ARG A 8 6.10 44.65 -8.16
N ARG A 9 7.32 44.31 -7.72
CA ARG A 9 8.61 44.72 -8.33
C ARG A 9 9.79 44.02 -7.63
N PHE A 10 9.76 42.69 -7.58
CA PHE A 10 10.91 41.88 -7.16
C PHE A 10 11.36 40.95 -8.28
N LEU A 11 11.52 41.54 -9.47
CA LEU A 11 12.23 40.94 -10.60
C LEU A 11 12.93 42.08 -11.32
N GLN A 12 14.15 42.39 -10.90
CA GLN A 12 15.26 42.93 -11.68
C GLN A 12 16.40 43.35 -10.74
N ALA A 13 17.63 43.12 -11.19
CA ALA A 13 18.93 43.27 -10.51
C ALA A 13 19.30 42.08 -9.59
N GLY A 14 20.38 41.33 -9.80
CA GLY A 14 21.46 41.49 -10.75
C GLY A 14 22.27 40.19 -10.84
N GLY A 15 22.88 39.99 -12.01
CA GLY A 15 23.77 38.86 -12.26
C GLY A 15 25.13 39.05 -11.60
N LEU A 16 25.74 37.94 -11.21
CA LEU A 16 27.18 37.77 -11.12
C LEU A 16 27.48 36.29 -11.38
N ALA A 17 28.24 36.08 -12.45
CA ALA A 17 28.71 34.79 -12.91
C ALA A 17 29.77 34.25 -11.95
N LEU A 18 29.60 33.00 -11.51
CA LEU A 18 30.67 32.18 -10.96
C LEU A 18 30.77 30.92 -11.83
N THR A 19 31.86 30.84 -12.58
CA THR A 19 32.29 29.67 -13.33
C THR A 19 32.73 28.57 -12.37
N SER A 20 31.86 27.60 -12.12
CA SER A 20 32.23 26.31 -11.53
C SER A 20 32.25 25.24 -12.62
N ALA A 21 33.31 24.44 -12.64
CA ALA A 21 33.55 23.39 -13.60
C ALA A 21 32.35 22.43 -13.72
N ALA A 22 31.87 22.21 -14.95
CA ALA A 22 30.79 21.30 -15.24
C ALA A 22 31.23 19.85 -15.00
N MET A 23 30.78 19.25 -13.90
CA MET A 23 30.62 17.80 -13.83
C MET A 23 29.41 17.43 -14.71
N PRO A 24 29.49 16.40 -15.56
CA PRO A 24 28.32 15.98 -16.33
C PRO A 24 27.21 15.57 -15.35
N PRO A 25 25.95 15.98 -15.58
CA PRO A 25 24.87 15.50 -14.76
C PRO A 25 24.82 13.98 -14.94
N LEU A 26 24.89 13.24 -13.84
CA LEU A 26 24.36 11.89 -13.79
C LEU A 26 22.93 12.00 -14.26
N ALA A 27 22.69 11.63 -15.52
CA ALA A 27 21.36 11.47 -16.05
C ALA A 27 20.66 10.49 -15.10
N SER A 28 19.74 11.03 -14.29
CA SER A 28 18.76 10.21 -13.61
C SER A 28 18.06 9.44 -14.72
N LEU A 29 18.40 8.16 -14.84
CA LEU A 29 17.58 7.19 -15.53
C LEU A 29 16.27 7.17 -14.73
N SER A 30 15.38 8.10 -15.07
CA SER A 30 13.99 8.05 -14.67
C SER A 30 13.45 6.79 -15.33
N MET A 31 13.55 5.68 -14.61
CA MET A 31 12.75 4.51 -14.90
C MET A 31 11.31 4.96 -14.68
N LYS A 32 10.68 5.44 -15.75
CA LYS A 32 9.23 5.53 -15.83
C LYS A 32 8.75 4.11 -15.55
N VAL A 33 8.26 3.88 -14.33
CA VAL A 33 7.42 2.72 -14.05
C VAL A 33 6.21 2.90 -14.94
N GLN A 34 6.24 2.22 -16.08
CA GLN A 34 5.11 2.10 -16.97
C GLN A 34 4.04 1.40 -16.14
N ALA A 35 2.92 2.08 -15.87
CA ALA A 35 1.75 1.40 -15.36
C ALA A 35 1.49 0.22 -16.31
N GLY A 36 1.49 -1.00 -15.78
CA GLY A 36 1.30 -2.19 -16.61
C GLY A 36 0.03 -2.04 -17.41
N GLU A 37 0.11 -2.18 -18.73
CA GLU A 37 -1.08 -2.25 -19.57
C GLU A 37 -1.96 -3.39 -19.04
N SER A 38 -3.17 -3.04 -18.61
CA SER A 38 -4.15 -4.02 -18.20
C SER A 38 -4.49 -4.87 -19.43
N ASN A 39 -4.18 -6.17 -19.40
CA ASN A 39 -4.64 -7.15 -20.39
C ASN A 39 -6.17 -7.35 -20.36
N GLY A 40 -6.94 -6.36 -19.92
CA GLY A 40 -8.40 -6.35 -19.89
C GLY A 40 -9.06 -7.14 -18.76
N ARG A 41 -8.30 -7.85 -17.91
CA ARG A 41 -8.85 -8.68 -16.83
C ARG A 41 -8.24 -8.35 -15.46
N ILE A 42 -9.11 -7.99 -14.51
CA ILE A 42 -8.75 -7.90 -13.08
C ILE A 42 -8.55 -9.32 -12.54
N LYS A 43 -7.37 -9.61 -11.98
CA LYS A 43 -7.08 -10.88 -11.31
C LYS A 43 -7.78 -10.90 -9.95
N LYS A 44 -8.52 -11.96 -9.66
CA LYS A 44 -9.23 -12.13 -8.39
C LYS A 44 -8.35 -12.91 -7.44
N ALA A 45 -8.21 -12.42 -6.22
CA ALA A 45 -7.50 -13.11 -5.17
C ALA A 45 -8.30 -13.08 -3.87
N VAL A 46 -7.88 -13.91 -2.91
CA VAL A 46 -8.49 -13.98 -1.59
C VAL A 46 -7.41 -13.81 -0.54
N GLY A 47 -7.73 -13.24 0.61
CA GLY A 47 -6.84 -13.25 1.77
C GLY A 47 -6.80 -14.66 2.37
N TRP A 48 -5.62 -15.17 2.71
CA TRP A 48 -5.45 -16.49 3.31
C TRP A 48 -6.34 -16.72 4.52
N ASP A 49 -6.51 -15.67 5.32
CA ASP A 49 -7.29 -15.68 6.56
C ASP A 49 -8.81 -15.78 6.31
N MET A 50 -9.26 -15.55 5.07
CA MET A 50 -10.66 -15.69 4.66
C MET A 50 -11.02 -17.13 4.26
N ILE A 51 -10.04 -18.01 4.07
CA ILE A 51 -10.25 -19.43 3.74
C ILE A 51 -10.50 -20.18 5.05
N GLN A 52 -11.77 -20.42 5.36
CA GLN A 52 -12.22 -20.96 6.66
C GLN A 52 -12.07 -22.48 6.77
N GLU A 53 -11.89 -23.17 5.64
CA GLU A 53 -11.73 -24.62 5.58
C GLU A 53 -10.49 -25.04 6.38
N LYS A 54 -10.64 -26.08 7.20
CA LYS A 54 -9.56 -26.64 8.01
C LYS A 54 -8.75 -27.62 7.18
N LEU A 55 -7.96 -27.08 6.26
CA LEU A 55 -7.16 -27.82 5.29
C LEU A 55 -5.67 -27.51 5.45
N SER A 56 -4.81 -28.41 4.95
CA SER A 56 -3.38 -28.14 4.80
C SER A 56 -3.16 -26.97 3.84
N PRO A 57 -1.98 -26.29 3.87
CA PRO A 57 -1.74 -25.22 2.92
C PRO A 57 -1.88 -25.64 1.46
N GLU A 58 -1.35 -26.82 1.10
CA GLU A 58 -1.48 -27.37 -0.25
C GLU A 58 -2.95 -27.59 -0.66
N ASP A 59 -3.77 -28.14 0.23
CA ASP A 59 -5.18 -28.40 -0.06
C ASP A 59 -5.99 -27.10 -0.16
N LYS A 60 -5.65 -26.06 0.62
CA LYS A 60 -6.22 -24.72 0.44
C LYS A 60 -5.86 -24.14 -0.92
N PHE A 61 -4.59 -24.22 -1.33
CA PHE A 61 -4.19 -23.76 -2.67
C PHE A 61 -4.93 -24.52 -3.78
N ARG A 62 -5.13 -25.84 -3.63
CA ARG A 62 -5.92 -26.64 -4.57
C ARG A 62 -7.37 -26.17 -4.63
N LEU A 63 -8.00 -25.95 -3.47
CA LEU A 63 -9.34 -25.36 -3.37
C LEU A 63 -9.43 -24.02 -4.11
N LEU A 64 -8.45 -23.12 -3.92
CA LEU A 64 -8.43 -21.83 -4.63
C LEU A 64 -8.37 -22.00 -6.15
N LYS A 65 -7.58 -22.96 -6.62
CA LYS A 65 -7.48 -23.29 -8.05
C LYS A 65 -8.81 -23.82 -8.60
N ASP A 66 -9.45 -24.72 -7.87
CA ASP A 66 -10.72 -25.33 -8.28
C ASP A 66 -11.87 -24.32 -8.32
N VAL A 67 -11.87 -23.34 -7.40
CA VAL A 67 -12.84 -22.23 -7.36
C VAL A 67 -12.52 -21.12 -8.38
N GLY A 68 -11.30 -21.11 -8.94
CA GLY A 68 -10.90 -20.17 -10.00
C GLY A 68 -10.39 -18.82 -9.49
N PHE A 69 -9.75 -18.79 -8.31
CA PHE A 69 -8.94 -17.64 -7.89
C PHE A 69 -7.60 -17.60 -8.65
N ASP A 70 -7.10 -16.39 -8.91
CA ASP A 70 -5.82 -16.14 -9.59
C ASP A 70 -4.63 -16.00 -8.64
N GLY A 71 -4.87 -15.96 -7.32
CA GLY A 71 -3.82 -15.77 -6.32
C GLY A 71 -4.35 -15.66 -4.90
N VAL A 72 -3.40 -15.51 -3.97
CA VAL A 72 -3.68 -15.33 -2.55
C VAL A 72 -2.82 -14.20 -1.97
N GLU A 73 -3.40 -13.46 -1.02
CA GLU A 73 -2.65 -12.57 -0.14
C GLU A 73 -2.43 -13.26 1.21
N VAL A 74 -1.24 -13.10 1.80
CA VAL A 74 -0.92 -13.67 3.11
C VAL A 74 -0.57 -12.58 4.11
N SER A 75 -0.94 -12.79 5.37
CA SER A 75 -0.45 -11.98 6.49
C SER A 75 0.78 -12.67 7.10
N SER A 76 1.93 -12.01 7.09
CA SER A 76 3.18 -12.56 7.67
C SER A 76 2.98 -12.93 9.15
N ALA A 77 2.37 -12.01 9.91
CA ALA A 77 2.01 -12.24 11.31
C ALA A 77 0.97 -13.37 11.46
N GLY A 78 -0.01 -13.44 10.56
CA GLY A 78 -1.06 -14.47 10.56
C GLY A 78 -0.56 -15.88 10.23
N LEU A 79 0.45 -16.02 9.37
CA LEU A 79 1.09 -17.31 9.12
C LEU A 79 1.93 -17.74 10.33
N LYS A 80 2.73 -16.82 10.88
CA LYS A 80 3.55 -17.06 12.06
C LYS A 80 2.72 -17.51 13.26
N SER A 81 1.58 -16.87 13.53
CA SER A 81 0.71 -17.23 14.66
C SER A 81 0.09 -18.62 14.53
N ARG A 82 -0.01 -19.15 13.31
CA ARG A 82 -0.48 -20.52 13.03
C ARG A 82 0.65 -21.55 12.93
N GLY A 83 1.89 -21.14 13.12
CA GLY A 83 3.06 -22.01 12.98
C GLY A 83 3.32 -22.48 11.55
N ILE A 84 2.78 -21.79 10.54
CA ILE A 84 3.00 -22.12 9.14
C ILE A 84 4.28 -21.43 8.68
N ALA A 85 5.26 -22.21 8.19
CA ALA A 85 6.52 -21.66 7.74
C ALA A 85 6.38 -21.03 6.34
N PRO A 86 7.02 -19.87 6.07
CA PRO A 86 7.00 -19.28 4.73
C PRO A 86 7.43 -20.25 3.61
N LYS A 87 8.45 -21.08 3.85
CA LYS A 87 8.89 -22.07 2.84
C LYS A 87 7.83 -23.12 2.50
N GLU A 88 6.96 -23.46 3.45
CA GLU A 88 5.85 -24.38 3.22
C GLU A 88 4.81 -23.73 2.28
N MET A 89 4.46 -22.48 2.55
CA MET A 89 3.55 -21.68 1.71
C MET A 89 4.08 -21.51 0.29
N ALA A 90 5.38 -21.18 0.15
CA ALA A 90 6.02 -21.03 -1.16
C ALA A 90 5.95 -22.31 -1.99
N ARG A 91 6.30 -23.46 -1.38
CA ARG A 91 6.24 -24.78 -2.04
C ARG A 91 4.82 -25.15 -2.48
N ALA A 92 3.84 -24.91 -1.62
CA ALA A 92 2.45 -25.21 -1.92
C ALA A 92 1.92 -24.33 -3.07
N SER A 93 2.23 -23.03 -3.03
CA SER A 93 1.92 -22.06 -4.08
C SER A 93 2.51 -22.47 -5.44
N GLU A 94 3.80 -22.80 -5.47
CA GLU A 94 4.51 -23.25 -6.68
C GLU A 94 3.94 -24.57 -7.22
N LYS A 95 3.75 -25.57 -6.35
CA LYS A 95 3.24 -26.89 -6.73
C LYS A 95 1.86 -26.83 -7.37
N ILE A 96 0.97 -26.01 -6.84
CA ILE A 96 -0.42 -25.91 -7.32
C ILE A 96 -0.57 -24.91 -8.47
N GLY A 97 0.31 -23.91 -8.53
CA GLY A 97 0.28 -22.84 -9.54
C GLY A 97 -0.65 -21.68 -9.19
N ILE A 98 -0.87 -21.42 -7.90
CA ILE A 98 -1.63 -20.27 -7.40
C ILE A 98 -0.65 -19.34 -6.69
N PRO A 99 -0.33 -18.16 -7.25
CA PRO A 99 0.70 -17.28 -6.71
C PRO A 99 0.27 -16.63 -5.40
N ILE A 100 1.21 -16.52 -4.46
CA ILE A 100 1.09 -15.59 -3.33
C ILE A 100 1.45 -14.21 -3.86
N HIS A 101 0.46 -13.40 -4.22
CA HIS A 101 0.70 -12.15 -4.93
C HIS A 101 1.10 -10.99 -4.01
N GLY A 102 0.85 -11.10 -2.70
CA GLY A 102 1.07 -10.01 -1.76
C GLY A 102 1.26 -10.49 -0.33
N VAL A 103 2.10 -9.77 0.40
CA VAL A 103 2.36 -10.01 1.83
C VAL A 103 1.94 -8.79 2.62
N SER A 104 1.06 -8.97 3.60
CA SER A 104 0.69 -7.94 4.56
C SER A 104 1.63 -7.92 5.75
N GLY A 105 2.25 -6.75 5.99
CA GLY A 105 3.11 -6.47 7.13
C GLY A 105 2.42 -5.73 8.29
N ALA A 106 1.14 -5.36 8.14
CA ALA A 106 0.25 -4.74 9.14
C ALA A 106 0.74 -3.46 9.86
N GLY A 107 1.85 -2.85 9.42
CA GLY A 107 2.34 -1.54 9.88
C GLY A 107 3.33 -1.53 11.05
N HIS A 108 3.66 -2.70 11.64
CA HIS A 108 4.57 -2.80 12.80
C HIS A 108 5.69 -3.85 12.63
N GLY A 109 5.78 -4.47 11.46
CA GLY A 109 6.82 -5.46 11.15
C GLY A 109 8.11 -4.83 10.65
N ASP A 110 9.22 -5.54 10.85
CA ASP A 110 10.48 -5.29 10.16
C ASP A 110 10.25 -5.40 8.64
N LEU A 111 10.18 -4.25 7.96
CA LEU A 111 9.93 -4.19 6.51
C LEU A 111 10.94 -5.03 5.73
N LYS A 112 12.19 -5.12 6.21
CA LYS A 112 13.22 -5.95 5.56
C LYS A 112 12.82 -7.43 5.59
N ALA A 113 12.38 -7.94 6.74
CA ALA A 113 11.91 -9.31 6.86
C ALA A 113 10.68 -9.57 5.97
N VAL A 114 9.76 -8.60 5.86
CA VAL A 114 8.60 -8.70 4.97
C VAL A 114 9.02 -8.72 3.49
N PHE A 115 10.04 -7.95 3.09
CA PHE A 115 10.62 -8.02 1.74
C PHE A 115 11.28 -9.37 1.45
N GLU A 116 12.03 -9.92 2.40
CA GLU A 116 12.65 -11.24 2.27
C GLU A 116 11.59 -12.34 2.10
N GLU A 117 10.51 -12.26 2.87
CA GLU A 117 9.37 -13.16 2.75
C GLU A 117 8.63 -12.97 1.41
N ALA A 118 8.37 -11.74 1.00
CA ALA A 118 7.74 -11.44 -0.28
C ALA A 118 8.57 -11.96 -1.46
N ALA A 119 9.90 -11.80 -1.39
CA ALA A 119 10.82 -12.33 -2.39
C ALA A 119 10.81 -13.86 -2.44
N LEU A 120 10.76 -14.54 -1.28
CA LEU A 120 10.63 -16.00 -1.21
C LEU A 120 9.39 -16.51 -1.94
N TYR A 121 8.30 -15.75 -1.89
CA TYR A 121 7.05 -16.10 -2.57
C TYR A 121 6.99 -15.70 -4.05
N GLY A 122 7.89 -14.82 -4.51
CA GLY A 122 7.71 -14.12 -5.79
C GLY A 122 6.50 -13.17 -5.77
N ALA A 123 6.19 -12.60 -4.60
CA ALA A 123 5.08 -11.68 -4.44
C ALA A 123 5.30 -10.37 -5.22
N THR A 124 4.21 -9.71 -5.58
CA THR A 124 4.20 -8.52 -6.44
C THR A 124 3.88 -7.24 -5.67
N SER A 125 3.70 -7.32 -4.35
CA SER A 125 3.47 -6.16 -3.49
C SER A 125 3.64 -6.49 -2.02
N ILE A 126 3.95 -5.48 -1.22
CA ILE A 126 3.76 -5.50 0.23
C ILE A 126 2.60 -4.59 0.59
N LEU A 127 1.71 -5.03 1.47
CA LEU A 127 0.71 -4.17 2.08
C LEU A 127 1.27 -3.62 3.39
N TYR A 128 1.27 -2.28 3.52
CA TYR A 128 1.73 -1.56 4.70
C TYR A 128 0.66 -0.63 5.26
N VAL A 129 0.61 -0.50 6.59
CA VAL A 129 -0.34 0.37 7.27
C VAL A 129 0.42 1.46 8.01
N VAL A 130 0.10 2.72 7.71
CA VAL A 130 0.56 3.85 8.52
C VAL A 130 -0.47 4.12 9.61
N ARG A 131 -0.05 4.10 10.87
CA ARG A 131 -0.94 4.24 12.03
C ARG A 131 -0.78 5.60 12.70
N ALA A 132 -1.85 6.09 13.33
CA ALA A 132 -1.74 7.22 14.25
C ALA A 132 -0.90 6.82 15.46
N ASP A 133 -0.13 7.79 15.97
CA ASP A 133 0.51 7.71 17.27
C ASP A 133 -0.28 8.59 18.24
N PRO A 134 -1.13 8.00 19.10
CA PRO A 134 -1.99 8.78 20.00
C PRO A 134 -1.22 9.43 21.16
N ALA A 135 0.02 8.99 21.43
CA ALA A 135 0.86 9.57 22.47
C ALA A 135 1.71 10.74 21.95
N GLY A 136 1.87 10.85 20.64
CA GLY A 136 2.75 11.82 19.99
C GLY A 136 2.04 12.91 19.20
N SER A 137 2.84 13.82 18.64
CA SER A 137 2.36 14.84 17.71
C SER A 137 2.01 14.23 16.35
N TYR A 138 0.87 14.64 15.77
CA TYR A 138 0.49 14.28 14.40
C TYR A 138 1.63 14.53 13.41
N MET A 139 2.27 15.71 13.48
CA MET A 139 3.32 16.10 12.53
C MET A 139 4.62 15.32 12.74
N GLU A 140 4.90 14.90 13.96
CA GLU A 140 6.04 14.04 14.24
C GLU A 140 5.79 12.63 13.69
N ASN A 141 4.61 12.06 13.92
CA ASN A 141 4.21 10.78 13.35
C ASN A 141 4.23 10.81 11.82
N TYR A 142 3.74 11.89 11.21
CA TYR A 142 3.78 12.10 9.76
C TYR A 142 5.22 12.06 9.24
N ARG A 143 6.14 12.84 9.83
CA ARG A 143 7.55 12.89 9.40
C ARG A 143 8.28 11.59 9.62
N ARG A 144 8.08 10.96 10.78
CA ARG A 144 8.71 9.68 11.14
C ARG A 144 8.28 8.56 10.21
N SER A 145 6.98 8.40 9.99
CA SER A 145 6.46 7.37 9.07
C SER A 145 6.94 7.60 7.62
N GLN A 146 6.99 8.85 7.17
CA GLN A 146 7.59 9.22 5.88
C GLN A 146 9.08 8.83 5.81
N ALA A 147 9.85 9.11 6.85
CA ALA A 147 11.27 8.73 6.92
C ALA A 147 11.46 7.21 6.83
N THR A 148 10.69 6.44 7.60
CA THR A 148 10.71 4.98 7.55
C THR A 148 10.42 4.45 6.14
N LEU A 149 9.42 5.01 5.45
CA LEU A 149 9.11 4.59 4.08
C LEU A 149 10.20 5.01 3.08
N ARG A 150 10.79 6.20 3.21
CA ARG A 150 11.93 6.61 2.37
C ARG A 150 13.14 5.71 2.54
N GLU A 151 13.41 5.22 3.75
CA GLU A 151 14.46 4.23 3.99
C GLU A 151 14.14 2.87 3.35
N ALA A 152 12.85 2.51 3.26
CA ALA A 152 12.41 1.25 2.66
C ALA A 152 12.34 1.28 1.12
N VAL A 153 12.16 2.46 0.51
CA VAL A 153 12.02 2.63 -0.96
C VAL A 153 13.16 1.96 -1.76
N PRO A 154 14.46 2.14 -1.42
CA PRO A 154 15.54 1.48 -2.16
C PRO A 154 15.46 -0.05 -2.13
N HIS A 155 14.93 -0.63 -1.05
CA HIS A 155 14.69 -2.07 -0.95
C HIS A 155 13.53 -2.51 -1.85
N ALA A 156 12.46 -1.73 -1.89
CA ALA A 156 11.31 -1.94 -2.78
C ALA A 156 11.74 -1.93 -4.26
N GLU A 157 12.54 -0.93 -4.63
CA GLU A 157 13.12 -0.77 -5.99
C GLU A 157 14.01 -1.95 -6.37
N LYS A 158 14.96 -2.32 -5.50
CA LYS A 158 15.87 -3.44 -5.74
C LYS A 158 15.13 -4.78 -5.88
N ALA A 159 14.07 -4.97 -5.10
CA ALA A 159 13.26 -6.18 -5.16
C ALA A 159 12.27 -6.19 -6.34
N GLY A 160 11.95 -5.03 -6.90
CA GLY A 160 10.84 -4.89 -7.86
C GLY A 160 9.47 -5.06 -7.20
N ILE A 161 9.35 -4.85 -5.88
CA ILE A 161 8.15 -5.11 -5.10
C ILE A 161 7.67 -3.78 -4.49
N PRO A 162 6.56 -3.18 -4.97
CA PRO A 162 6.04 -1.94 -4.42
C PRO A 162 5.45 -2.11 -3.00
N ILE A 163 5.56 -1.06 -2.20
CA ILE A 163 4.89 -0.87 -0.92
C ILE A 163 3.54 -0.20 -1.19
N LEU A 164 2.45 -0.87 -0.83
CA LEU A 164 1.09 -0.40 -1.00
C LEU A 164 0.52 0.00 0.36
N ILE A 165 0.27 1.30 0.54
CA ILE A 165 -0.28 1.86 1.77
C ILE A 165 -1.79 1.62 1.79
N GLU A 166 -2.28 0.91 2.81
CA GLU A 166 -3.70 0.60 2.96
C GLU A 166 -4.42 1.64 3.82
N ASN A 167 -5.61 2.07 3.38
CA ASN A 167 -6.54 2.81 4.22
C ASN A 167 -7.28 1.84 5.17
N VAL A 168 -6.96 1.92 6.46
CA VAL A 168 -7.57 1.08 7.50
C VAL A 168 -8.07 1.91 8.66
N TRP A 169 -8.67 1.25 9.66
CA TRP A 169 -9.13 1.92 10.86
C TRP A 169 -8.02 2.26 11.87
N ALA A 170 -7.03 3.02 11.43
CA ALA A 170 -5.86 3.42 12.21
C ALA A 170 -5.80 4.92 12.55
N THR A 171 -6.91 5.67 12.34
CA THR A 171 -7.03 7.10 12.69
C THR A 171 -5.99 8.00 12.01
N PHE A 172 -5.36 7.52 10.94
CA PHE A 172 -4.36 8.25 10.14
C PHE A 172 -4.57 7.92 8.67
N LEU A 173 -4.35 8.90 7.78
CA LEU A 173 -4.62 8.80 6.34
C LEU A 173 -6.04 8.28 6.02
N ILE A 174 -7.04 8.81 6.73
CA ILE A 174 -8.46 8.38 6.64
C ILE A 174 -9.29 9.18 5.62
N GLU A 175 -8.66 10.03 4.81
CA GLU A 175 -9.30 10.89 3.81
C GLU A 175 -8.43 10.91 2.54
N PRO A 176 -9.04 10.93 1.34
CA PRO A 176 -8.32 10.64 0.10
C PRO A 176 -7.26 11.68 -0.29
N LEU A 177 -7.46 12.98 -0.05
CA LEU A 177 -6.46 14.01 -0.33
C LEU A 177 -5.23 13.85 0.56
N SER A 178 -5.45 13.51 1.84
CA SER A 178 -4.34 13.26 2.77
C SER A 178 -3.51 12.04 2.36
N MET A 179 -4.16 10.94 1.93
CA MET A 179 -3.49 9.74 1.42
C MET A 179 -2.73 10.04 0.11
N ALA A 180 -3.36 10.73 -0.84
CA ALA A 180 -2.72 11.08 -2.11
C ALA A 180 -1.48 11.93 -1.91
N ARG A 181 -1.58 12.99 -1.09
CA ARG A 181 -0.45 13.84 -0.75
C ARG A 181 0.66 13.06 -0.05
N TYR A 182 0.32 12.18 0.88
CA TYR A 182 1.30 11.37 1.60
C TYR A 182 2.11 10.48 0.64
N ILE A 183 1.44 9.82 -0.31
CA ILE A 183 2.07 9.01 -1.35
C ILE A 183 2.96 9.88 -2.26
N ASP A 184 2.45 11.02 -2.73
CA ASP A 184 3.18 11.91 -3.62
C ASP A 184 4.47 12.46 -3.00
N GLU A 185 4.44 12.80 -1.71
CA GLU A 185 5.59 13.35 -0.99
C GLU A 185 6.72 12.33 -0.77
N LEU A 186 6.46 11.02 -0.95
CA LEU A 186 7.51 10.00 -0.94
C LEU A 186 8.30 9.96 -2.25
N ASP A 187 7.76 10.56 -3.33
CA ASP A 187 8.42 10.73 -4.62
C ASP A 187 9.06 9.45 -5.17
N SER A 188 8.34 8.33 -5.08
CA SER A 188 8.78 7.04 -5.62
C SER A 188 7.61 6.26 -6.22
N PRO A 189 7.76 5.70 -7.44
CA PRO A 189 6.73 4.89 -8.05
C PRO A 189 6.53 3.53 -7.34
N PHE A 190 7.43 3.17 -6.42
CA PHE A 190 7.33 1.97 -5.58
C PHE A 190 6.55 2.20 -4.29
N VAL A 191 5.98 3.39 -4.08
CA VAL A 191 4.97 3.61 -3.05
C VAL A 191 3.64 4.00 -3.69
N GLN A 192 2.61 3.23 -3.37
CA GLN A 192 1.29 3.31 -3.99
C GLN A 192 0.22 3.05 -2.92
N ALA A 193 -1.05 3.07 -3.30
CA ALA A 193 -2.18 2.73 -2.44
C ALA A 193 -2.60 1.27 -2.63
N TYR A 194 -2.88 0.59 -1.51
CA TYR A 194 -3.75 -0.57 -1.48
C TYR A 194 -5.14 -0.11 -1.05
N PHE A 195 -6.03 0.09 -2.02
CA PHE A 195 -7.31 0.74 -1.73
C PHE A 195 -8.32 -0.26 -1.19
N ASP A 196 -8.70 -0.15 0.08
CA ASP A 196 -9.78 -0.96 0.68
C ASP A 196 -11.10 -0.20 0.62
N VAL A 197 -12.00 -0.69 -0.25
CA VAL A 197 -13.33 -0.10 -0.49
C VAL A 197 -14.19 -0.16 0.77
N GLY A 198 -14.16 -1.28 1.50
CA GLY A 198 -15.00 -1.49 2.67
C GLY A 198 -14.57 -0.63 3.86
N ASN A 199 -13.26 -0.47 4.07
CA ASN A 199 -12.75 0.39 5.14
C ASN A 199 -13.14 1.85 4.97
N VAL A 200 -13.21 2.35 3.72
CA VAL A 200 -13.61 3.74 3.44
C VAL A 200 -15.02 4.05 3.88
N MET A 201 -15.94 3.09 3.79
CA MET A 201 -17.37 3.33 4.04
C MET A 201 -17.62 3.98 5.41
N ARG A 202 -16.73 3.78 6.38
CA ARG A 202 -16.78 4.43 7.70
C ARG A 202 -16.66 5.96 7.66
N TRP A 203 -15.87 6.53 6.74
CA TRP A 203 -15.54 7.97 6.71
C TRP A 203 -15.81 8.66 5.37
N GLY A 204 -16.05 7.91 4.30
CA GLY A 204 -16.12 8.50 2.98
C GLY A 204 -16.84 7.63 1.95
N VAL A 205 -16.77 8.12 0.71
CA VAL A 205 -17.42 7.52 -0.44
C VAL A 205 -16.34 6.89 -1.32
N PRO A 206 -16.37 5.57 -1.57
CA PRO A 206 -15.30 4.89 -2.31
C PRO A 206 -15.01 5.45 -3.70
N GLN A 207 -16.03 5.92 -4.40
CA GLN A 207 -15.91 6.51 -5.74
C GLN A 207 -15.04 7.78 -5.72
N GLN A 208 -15.17 8.61 -4.68
CA GLN A 208 -14.36 9.82 -4.52
C GLN A 208 -12.90 9.48 -4.21
N TRP A 209 -12.65 8.41 -3.45
CA TRP A 209 -11.29 7.91 -3.24
C TRP A 209 -10.65 7.41 -4.53
N ILE A 210 -11.41 6.69 -5.36
CA ILE A 210 -10.93 6.24 -6.67
C ILE A 210 -10.57 7.43 -7.56
N GLU A 211 -11.40 8.47 -7.59
CA GLU A 211 -11.14 9.70 -8.34
C GLU A 211 -9.83 10.36 -7.90
N VAL A 212 -9.61 10.53 -6.60
CA VAL A 212 -8.46 11.23 -6.05
C VAL A 212 -7.17 10.39 -6.12
N LEU A 213 -7.23 9.11 -5.76
CA LEU A 213 -6.05 8.25 -5.78
C LEU A 213 -5.62 7.95 -7.22
N GLY A 214 -6.56 7.68 -8.12
CA GLY A 214 -6.31 7.46 -9.54
C GLY A 214 -5.18 6.44 -9.77
N LYS A 215 -4.12 6.88 -10.48
CA LYS A 215 -2.95 6.05 -10.81
C LYS A 215 -2.12 5.58 -9.61
N ARG A 216 -2.37 6.12 -8.42
CA ARG A 216 -1.72 5.67 -7.18
C ARG A 216 -2.25 4.32 -6.72
N ILE A 217 -3.43 3.87 -7.19
CA ILE A 217 -4.00 2.58 -6.80
C ILE A 217 -3.22 1.46 -7.48
N GLY A 218 -2.48 0.68 -6.68
CA GLY A 218 -1.79 -0.53 -7.16
C GLY A 218 -2.67 -1.77 -7.05
N LYS A 219 -3.44 -1.90 -5.96
CA LYS A 219 -4.35 -3.01 -5.69
C LYS A 219 -5.60 -2.54 -4.93
N ILE A 220 -6.63 -3.38 -4.94
CA ILE A 220 -7.93 -3.09 -4.32
C ILE A 220 -8.32 -4.27 -3.42
N HIS A 221 -8.71 -3.97 -2.19
CA HIS A 221 -9.48 -4.90 -1.35
C HIS A 221 -10.96 -4.60 -1.50
N VAL A 222 -11.75 -5.67 -1.68
CA VAL A 222 -13.21 -5.61 -1.77
C VAL A 222 -13.76 -6.48 -0.65
N LYS A 223 -14.67 -5.90 0.15
CA LYS A 223 -15.39 -6.56 1.24
C LYS A 223 -16.73 -5.85 1.43
N GLU A 224 -17.74 -6.61 1.77
CA GLU A 224 -19.09 -6.07 2.01
C GLU A 224 -19.10 -5.23 3.29
N TYR A 225 -19.80 -4.09 3.27
CA TYR A 225 -19.94 -3.24 4.44
C TYR A 225 -21.31 -2.55 4.49
N SER A 226 -22.13 -2.96 5.45
CA SER A 226 -23.42 -2.33 5.70
C SER A 226 -23.27 -1.14 6.65
N LEU A 227 -23.38 0.08 6.10
CA LEU A 227 -23.45 1.30 6.92
C LEU A 227 -24.64 1.30 7.87
N LYS A 228 -25.78 0.75 7.45
CA LYS A 228 -26.98 0.63 8.28
C LYS A 228 -26.71 -0.22 9.52
N THR A 229 -26.07 -1.38 9.34
CA THR A 229 -25.72 -2.27 10.45
C THR A 229 -24.63 -1.65 11.32
N ALA A 230 -23.61 -1.06 10.70
CA ALA A 230 -22.55 -0.36 11.40
C ALA A 230 -23.09 0.72 12.35
N MET A 231 -24.03 1.54 11.87
CA MET A 231 -24.61 2.63 12.66
C MET A 231 -25.57 2.15 13.76
N SER A 232 -26.22 1.00 13.58
CA SER A 232 -27.22 0.48 14.55
C SER A 232 -26.66 -0.52 15.55
N GLN A 233 -25.63 -1.28 15.18
CA GLN A 233 -25.09 -2.41 15.96
C GLN A 233 -23.59 -2.26 16.27
N GLY A 234 -22.96 -1.20 15.78
CA GLY A 234 -21.54 -0.89 16.00
C GLY A 234 -20.69 -1.09 14.75
N MET A 235 -19.67 -0.25 14.57
CA MET A 235 -18.95 -0.14 13.29
C MET A 235 -18.41 -1.46 12.76
N ALA A 236 -17.82 -2.30 13.63
CA ALA A 236 -17.26 -3.60 13.23
C ALA A 236 -18.34 -4.55 12.67
N LYS A 237 -19.58 -4.48 13.19
CA LYS A 237 -20.72 -5.29 12.73
C LYS A 237 -21.15 -4.97 11.31
N GLY A 238 -20.70 -3.86 10.74
CA GLY A 238 -20.90 -3.58 9.32
C GLY A 238 -20.27 -4.63 8.39
N PHE A 239 -19.25 -5.37 8.85
CA PHE A 239 -18.59 -6.43 8.08
C PHE A 239 -19.19 -7.83 8.30
N ASP A 240 -20.20 -7.99 9.15
CA ASP A 240 -20.83 -9.30 9.44
C ASP A 240 -21.79 -9.74 8.29
N PHE A 241 -21.39 -9.50 7.04
CA PHE A 241 -22.12 -9.85 5.83
C PHE A 241 -21.22 -10.70 4.92
N PRO A 242 -21.70 -11.85 4.42
CA PRO A 242 -20.95 -12.59 3.41
C PRO A 242 -20.91 -11.79 2.10
N MET A 243 -19.78 -11.88 1.38
CA MET A 243 -19.72 -11.54 -0.05
C MET A 243 -20.35 -12.65 -0.89
#